data_AF-A0A1R0G3P4-F1
#
_entry.id   AF-A0A1R0G3P4-F1
#
_cell.length_a   1.000
_cell.length_b   1.000
_cell.length_c   1.000
_cell.angle_alpha   90.00
_cell.angle_beta   90.00
_cell.angle_gamma   90.00
#
_symmetry.space_group_name_H-M   'P 1'
#
loop_
_entity.id
_entity.type
_entity.pdbx_description
1 polymer ?
#
loop_
_entity_poly.entity_id
_entity_poly.type
_entity_poly.pdbx_seq_one_letter_code
_entity_poly.pdbx_strand_id
1 'polypeptide(L)'
;MDLQTEIKRINSMDMFSALDWLKDIKQETNGNIDMIPIGPKPHALAMGLAFPSMGDSAEISYSQPRLYHPDYSYGILKDEFGNSDVTAYCLRRNFVNFV
;
A
#
# COMPACT_ATOMS: atom_id res chain seq x y z
N MET A 1 13.95 29.13 -6.90
CA MET A 1 13.20 28.50 -5.81
C MET A 1 13.82 27.14 -5.65
N ASP A 2 14.68 26.96 -4.66
CA ASP A 2 15.33 25.66 -4.45
C ASP A 2 14.25 24.67 -3.99
N LEU A 3 14.04 23.63 -4.78
CA LEU A 3 13.13 22.54 -4.43
C LEU A 3 13.79 21.74 -3.32
N GLN A 4 13.39 22.00 -2.08
CA GLN A 4 13.79 21.21 -0.93
C GLN A 4 12.97 19.91 -0.95
N THR A 5 13.61 18.80 -1.31
CA THR A 5 12.97 17.47 -1.27
C THR A 5 13.22 16.82 0.08
N GLU A 6 12.15 16.47 0.79
CA GLU A 6 12.22 15.63 1.98
C GLU A 6 12.15 14.15 1.59
N ILE A 7 13.01 13.31 2.20
CA ILE A 7 13.02 11.86 1.98
C ILE A 7 12.91 11.15 3.32
N LYS A 8 11.79 10.45 3.56
CA LYS A 8 11.63 9.53 4.68
C LYS A 8 11.97 8.10 4.25
N ARG A 9 12.88 7.46 4.97
CA ARG A 9 13.18 6.03 4.79
C ARG A 9 12.36 5.20 5.78
N ILE A 10 11.53 4.29 5.26
CA ILE A 10 10.69 3.38 6.03
C ILE A 10 10.98 1.95 5.58
N ASN A 11 11.01 1.00 6.51
CA ASN A 11 11.18 -0.41 6.19
C ASN A 11 10.08 -0.87 5.22
N SER A 12 10.44 -1.64 4.18
CA SER A 12 9.52 -2.08 3.12
C SER A 12 8.33 -2.91 3.64
N MET A 13 8.48 -3.58 4.78
CA MET A 13 7.44 -4.40 5.40
C MET A 13 6.64 -3.65 6.47
N ASP A 14 7.08 -2.45 6.86
CA ASP A 14 6.41 -1.66 7.88
C ASP A 14 5.35 -0.74 7.27
N MET A 15 4.16 -1.33 7.05
CA MET A 15 2.99 -0.63 6.53
C MET A 15 2.51 0.47 7.48
N PHE A 16 2.55 0.23 8.79
CA PHE A 16 1.98 1.15 9.78
C PHE A 16 2.80 2.44 9.86
N SER A 17 4.13 2.34 9.89
CA SER A 17 4.99 3.52 9.85
C SER A 17 4.77 4.36 8.59
N ALA A 18 4.50 3.73 7.44
CA ALA A 18 4.18 4.46 6.21
C ALA A 18 2.81 5.15 6.30
N LEU A 19 1.80 4.48 6.87
CA LEU A 19 0.47 5.03 7.06
C LEU A 19 0.46 6.22 8.03
N ASP A 20 1.17 6.11 9.15
CA ASP A 20 1.24 7.18 10.14
C ASP A 20 1.96 8.41 9.56
N TRP A 21 3.07 8.21 8.86
CA TRP A 21 3.77 9.32 8.21
C TRP A 21 2.90 10.04 7.16
N LEU A 22 2.12 9.30 6.37
CA LEU A 22 1.19 9.88 5.40
C LEU A 22 0.12 10.77 6.08
N LYS A 23 -0.36 10.38 7.26
CA LYS A 23 -1.32 11.18 8.04
C LYS A 23 -0.67 12.43 8.60
N ASP A 24 0.56 12.33 9.10
CA ASP A 24 1.31 13.46 9.63
C ASP A 24 1.58 14.50 8.53
N ILE A 25 2.06 14.06 7.35
CA ILE A 25 2.27 14.94 6.19
C ILE A 25 0.97 15.66 5.81
N LYS A 26 -0.18 14.96 5.84
CA LYS A 26 -1.47 15.57 5.51
C LYS A 26 -1.87 16.70 6.47
N GLN A 27 -1.47 16.59 7.75
CA GLN A 27 -1.70 17.65 8.74
C GLN A 27 -0.76 18.84 8.53
N GLU A 28 0.48 18.58 8.12
CA GLU A 28 1.50 19.60 7.88
C GLU A 28 1.33 20.32 6.52
N THR A 29 0.69 19.66 5.56
CA THR A 29 0.55 20.12 4.18
C THR A 29 -0.81 20.75 3.93
N ASN A 30 -0.81 22.03 3.53
CA ASN A 30 -1.99 22.75 3.02
C ASN A 30 -2.25 22.50 1.52
N GLY A 31 -1.36 21.77 0.84
CA GLY A 31 -1.41 21.49 -0.60
C GLY A 31 -1.93 20.09 -0.94
N ASN A 32 -1.84 19.76 -2.23
CA ASN A 32 -2.20 18.44 -2.74
C ASN A 32 -1.09 17.42 -2.47
N ILE A 33 -1.49 16.16 -2.26
CA ILE A 33 -0.59 15.02 -2.04
C ILE A 33 -0.81 14.01 -3.16
N ASP A 34 0.20 13.87 -4.01
CA ASP A 34 0.21 12.87 -5.07
C ASP A 34 0.83 11.57 -4.54
N MET A 35 0.03 10.51 -4.46
CA MET A 35 0.49 9.18 -4.06
C MET A 35 0.73 8.33 -5.29
N ILE A 36 1.99 7.93 -5.49
CA ILE A 36 2.44 7.13 -6.62
C ILE A 36 2.89 5.76 -6.08
N PRO A 37 2.07 4.68 -6.20
CA PRO A 37 2.35 3.39 -5.56
C PRO A 37 3.41 2.56 -6.32
N ILE A 38 4.63 3.08 -6.43
CA ILE A 38 5.76 2.45 -7.14
C ILE A 38 6.67 1.60 -6.22
N GLY A 39 6.20 1.26 -5.03
CA GLY A 39 6.99 0.61 -3.97
C GLY A 39 6.48 -0.78 -3.55
N PRO A 40 6.98 -1.28 -2.41
CA PRO A 40 6.50 -2.51 -1.81
C PRO A 40 4.99 -2.50 -1.59
N LYS A 41 4.33 -3.66 -1.76
CA LYS A 41 2.88 -3.82 -1.53
C LYS A 41 2.41 -3.24 -0.18
N PRO A 42 3.15 -3.39 0.95
CA PRO A 42 2.76 -2.77 2.22
C PRO A 42 2.67 -1.23 2.15
N HIS A 43 3.59 -0.55 1.47
CA HIS A 43 3.55 0.90 1.31
C HIS A 43 2.43 1.34 0.37
N ALA A 44 2.20 0.61 -0.72
CA ALA A 44 1.07 0.86 -1.62
C ALA A 44 -0.28 0.69 -0.89
N LEU A 45 -0.38 -0.31 0.00
CA LEU A 45 -1.55 -0.49 0.86
C LEU A 45 -1.72 0.69 1.83
N ALA A 46 -0.63 1.17 2.45
CA ALA A 46 -0.69 2.34 3.32
C ALA A 46 -1.25 3.58 2.57
N MET A 47 -0.80 3.83 1.34
CA MET A 47 -1.35 4.90 0.48
C MET A 47 -2.84 4.73 0.24
N GLY A 48 -3.28 3.52 -0.14
CA GLY A 48 -4.69 3.21 -0.34
C GLY A 48 -5.56 3.38 0.91
N LEU A 49 -5.03 3.05 2.09
CA LEU A 49 -5.72 3.23 3.37
C LEU A 49 -5.76 4.69 3.83
N ALA A 50 -4.73 5.47 3.51
CA ALA A 50 -4.67 6.89 3.87
C ALA A 50 -5.62 7.74 3.03
N PHE A 51 -5.76 7.42 1.74
CA PHE A 51 -6.50 8.21 0.75
C PHE A 51 -7.91 8.65 1.18
N PRO A 52 -8.80 7.77 1.71
CA PRO A 52 -10.14 8.20 2.14
C PRO A 52 -10.13 9.30 3.21
N SER A 53 -9.06 9.35 4.03
CA SER A 53 -8.93 10.38 5.08
C SER A 53 -8.35 11.70 4.59
N MET A 54 -7.85 11.73 3.35
CA MET A 54 -7.18 12.91 2.77
C MET A 54 -8.12 13.80 1.94
N GLY A 55 -9.31 13.31 1.59
CA GLY A 55 -10.33 14.08 0.85
C GLY A 55 -9.84 14.53 -0.53
N ASP A 56 -10.27 15.71 -0.96
CA ASP A 56 -9.98 16.26 -2.30
C ASP A 56 -8.53 16.75 -2.47
N SER A 57 -7.73 16.75 -1.40
CA SER A 57 -6.32 17.17 -1.46
C SER A 57 -5.37 16.02 -1.79
N ALA A 58 -5.87 14.87 -2.25
CA ALA A 58 -5.04 13.73 -2.57
C ALA A 58 -5.46 13.08 -3.89
N GLU A 59 -4.47 12.54 -4.60
CA GLU A 59 -4.66 11.70 -5.77
C GLU A 59 -3.84 10.41 -5.61
N ILE A 60 -4.40 9.27 -6.00
CA ILE A 60 -3.62 8.04 -6.22
C ILE A 60 -3.50 7.83 -7.73
N SER A 61 -2.27 7.93 -8.25
CA SER A 61 -1.97 7.66 -9.65
C SER A 61 -1.17 6.37 -9.75
N TYR A 62 -1.82 5.28 -10.20
CA TYR A 62 -1.18 3.98 -10.39
C TYR A 62 -1.12 3.61 -11.87
N SER A 63 0.09 3.38 -12.38
CA SER A 63 0.27 2.86 -13.73
C SER A 63 -0.10 1.38 -13.76
N GLN A 64 -1.27 1.07 -14.32
CA GLN A 64 -1.70 -0.32 -14.50
C GLN A 64 -0.69 -1.06 -15.41
N PRO A 65 -0.03 -2.13 -14.92
CA PRO A 65 0.87 -2.93 -15.74
C PRO A 65 0.08 -3.51 -16.92
N ARG A 66 0.59 -3.32 -18.15
CA ARG A 66 -0.01 -3.89 -19.37
C ARG A 66 0.45 -5.32 -19.65
N LEU A 67 1.49 -5.75 -18.95
CA LEU A 67 2.07 -7.08 -19.06
C LEU A 67 2.38 -7.57 -17.65
N TYR A 68 1.88 -8.75 -17.29
CA TYR A 68 2.28 -9.45 -16.08
C TYR A 68 3.21 -10.58 -16.50
N HIS A 69 4.43 -10.62 -15.94
CA HIS A 69 5.26 -11.81 -16.06
C HIS A 69 4.57 -12.94 -15.25
N PRO A 70 4.41 -14.16 -15.79
CA PRO A 70 3.78 -15.25 -15.04
C PRO A 70 4.48 -15.53 -13.71
N ASP A 71 5.80 -15.32 -13.66
CA ASP A 71 6.60 -15.43 -12.43
C ASP A 71 6.74 -14.12 -11.63
N TYR A 72 5.91 -13.09 -11.89
CA TYR A 72 5.99 -11.79 -11.19
C TYR A 72 5.80 -11.93 -9.66
N SER A 73 5.21 -13.04 -9.20
CA SER A 73 5.06 -13.37 -7.78
C SER A 73 5.92 -14.60 -7.41
N TYR A 74 7.25 -14.47 -7.46
CA TYR A 74 8.14 -15.40 -6.76
C TYR A 74 7.89 -15.27 -5.25
N GLY A 75 7.00 -16.10 -4.71
CA GLY A 75 6.57 -16.00 -3.32
C GLY A 75 5.12 -16.40 -3.06
N ILE A 76 4.40 -16.96 -4.03
CA ILE A 76 3.23 -17.77 -3.69
C ILE A 76 3.75 -18.90 -2.81
N LEU A 77 3.38 -18.84 -1.52
CA LEU A 77 3.69 -19.88 -0.55
C LEU A 77 3.25 -21.21 -1.16
N LYS A 78 4.09 -22.23 -1.06
CA LYS A 78 3.79 -23.55 -1.60
C LYS A 78 3.61 -24.51 -0.44
N ASP A 79 2.59 -25.36 -0.51
CA ASP A 79 2.40 -26.40 0.49
C ASP A 79 3.51 -27.47 0.37
N GLU A 80 3.52 -28.43 1.29
CA GLU A 80 4.48 -29.55 1.27
C GLU A 80 4.39 -30.43 0.00
N PHE A 81 3.31 -30.28 -0.79
CA PHE A 81 3.06 -30.98 -2.05
C PHE A 81 3.39 -30.13 -3.29
N GLY A 82 3.87 -28.88 -3.11
CA GLY A 82 4.24 -27.98 -4.20
C GLY A 82 3.06 -27.28 -4.91
N ASN A 83 1.86 -27.35 -4.35
CA ASN A 83 0.71 -26.57 -4.79
C ASN A 83 0.77 -25.15 -4.21
N SER A 84 0.07 -24.21 -4.84
CA SER A 84 -0.09 -22.86 -4.25
C SER A 84 -0.83 -22.95 -2.92
N ASP A 85 -0.14 -22.62 -1.83
CA ASP A 85 -0.71 -22.47 -0.49
C ASP A 85 -1.43 -21.12 -0.42
N VAL A 86 -2.72 -21.16 -0.78
CA VAL A 86 -3.59 -19.99 -0.80
C VAL A 86 -4.01 -19.69 0.63
N THR A 87 -3.31 -18.76 1.27
CA THR A 87 -3.75 -18.21 2.55
C THR A 87 -4.98 -17.33 2.33
N ALA A 88 -6.18 -17.88 2.51
CA ALA A 88 -7.40 -17.10 2.55
C ALA A 88 -7.50 -16.38 3.90
N TYR A 89 -7.75 -15.06 3.87
CA TYR A 89 -8.05 -14.31 5.09
C TYR A 89 -9.55 -14.35 5.35
N CYS A 90 -9.99 -15.15 6.33
CA CYS A 90 -11.37 -15.08 6.82
C CYS A 90 -11.52 -13.84 7.71
N LEU A 91 -12.17 -12.80 7.18
CA LEU A 91 -12.52 -11.63 7.98
C LEU A 91 -13.82 -11.89 8.73
N ARG A 92 -13.74 -12.00 10.06
CA ARG A 92 -14.92 -12.06 10.93
C ARG A 92 -15.27 -10.65 11.39
N ARG A 93 -16.43 -10.14 10.97
CA ARG A 93 -16.99 -8.86 11.44
C ARG A 93 -18.30 -9.14 12.19
N ASN A 94 -18.47 -8.57 13.38
CA ASN A 94 -19.68 -8.72 14.21
C ASN A 94 -20.11 -10.18 14.40
N PHE A 95 -19.16 -11.08 14.66
CA PHE A 95 -19.37 -12.53 14.80
C PHE A 95 -19.86 -13.26 13.55
N VAL A 96 -20.05 -12.57 12.42
CA VAL A 96 -20.41 -13.16 11.13
C VAL A 96 -19.15 -13.43 10.32
N ASN A 97 -19.06 -14.63 9.76
CA ASN A 97 -18.00 -15.01 8.84
C ASN A 97 -18.36 -14.53 7.44
N PHE A 98 -17.45 -13.79 6.79
CA PHE A 98 -17.56 -13.45 5.38
C PHE A 98 -16.54 -14.32 4.64
N VAL A 99 -17.06 -15.24 3.82
CA VAL A 99 -16.30 -16.10 2.91
C VAL A 99 -16.42 -15.53 1.52
#